data_AF-A0A9W7HPB5-F1
#
_entry.id   AF-A0A9W7HPB5-F1
#
_cell.length_a   1.000
_cell.length_b   1.000
_cell.length_c   1.000
_cell.angle_alpha   90.00
_cell.angle_beta   90.00
_cell.angle_gamma   90.00
#
_symmetry.space_group_name_H-M   'P 1'
#
loop_
_entity.id
_entity.type
_entity.pdbx_description
1 polymer ?
#
loop_
_entity_poly.entity_id
_entity_poly.type
_entity_poly.pdbx_seq_one_letter_code
_entity_poly.pdbx_strand_id
1 'polypeptide(L)'
;MCGLDRSTCLSVLFDISSTERSNAPGAANSQLYLQFLTSYQDSDGKSMLRVTTVTRRWVENAVSTEELVQGFDQETAAVVMARITSLKMEMEVI
;
A
#
# COMPACT_ATOMS: atom_id res chain seq x y z
N MET A 1 -2.71 -15.53 8.27
CA MET A 1 -1.32 -16.04 8.15
C MET A 1 -1.06 -16.97 9.32
N CYS A 2 -0.52 -18.16 9.09
CA CYS A 2 -0.22 -19.15 10.14
C CYS A 2 1.12 -18.92 10.85
N GLY A 3 1.96 -18.02 10.33
CA GLY A 3 3.19 -17.55 10.97
C GLY A 3 3.58 -16.19 10.38
N LEU A 4 4.20 -15.36 11.21
CA LEU A 4 4.85 -14.12 10.82
C LEU A 4 6.01 -13.85 11.78
N ASP A 5 7.06 -13.25 11.27
CA ASP A 5 8.23 -12.87 12.04
C ASP A 5 8.65 -11.42 11.69
N ARG A 6 9.81 -10.99 12.20
CA ARG A 6 10.32 -9.64 11.96
C ARG A 6 10.83 -9.41 10.53
N SER A 7 11.06 -10.48 9.75
CA SER A 7 11.50 -10.41 8.36
C SER A 7 10.34 -10.50 7.36
N THR A 8 9.15 -10.87 7.84
CA THR A 8 7.95 -11.01 7.03
C THR A 8 7.53 -9.64 6.45
N CYS A 9 7.53 -9.53 5.13
CA CYS A 9 7.23 -8.31 4.40
C CYS A 9 6.17 -8.58 3.32
N LEU A 10 5.02 -7.92 3.42
CA LEU A 10 3.92 -8.06 2.46
C LEU A 10 3.92 -6.91 1.46
N SER A 11 3.61 -7.20 0.19
CA SER A 11 3.29 -6.20 -0.82
C SER A 11 1.78 -6.10 -0.95
N VAL A 12 1.21 -4.95 -0.59
CA VAL A 12 -0.24 -4.67 -0.69
C VAL A 12 -0.45 -3.68 -1.83
N LEU A 13 -1.22 -4.08 -2.85
CA LEU A 13 -1.52 -3.25 -4.00
C LEU A 13 -2.91 -2.62 -3.85
N PHE A 14 -2.99 -1.33 -4.18
CA PHE A 14 -4.23 -0.57 -4.17
C PHE A 14 -4.55 -0.13 -5.60
N ASP A 15 -5.80 -0.27 -6.00
CA ASP A 15 -6.33 0.34 -7.22
C ASP A 15 -7.11 1.61 -6.84
N ILE A 16 -6.91 2.69 -7.59
CA ILE A 16 -7.52 3.99 -7.32
C ILE A 16 -8.75 4.13 -8.22
N SER A 17 -9.94 3.94 -7.67
CA SER A 17 -11.19 4.12 -8.42
C SER A 17 -11.42 5.59 -8.82
N SER A 18 -11.88 5.84 -10.04
CA SER A 18 -12.13 7.19 -10.56
C SER A 18 -13.35 7.88 -9.93
N THR A 19 -14.23 7.13 -9.26
CA THR A 19 -15.44 7.65 -8.59
C THR A 19 -15.14 8.45 -7.32
N GLU A 20 -13.95 8.31 -6.73
CA GLU A 20 -13.54 9.16 -5.60
C GLU A 20 -13.02 10.54 -6.01
N ARG A 21 -12.84 10.81 -7.32
CA ARG A 21 -12.45 12.14 -7.82
C ARG A 21 -13.61 13.13 -7.92
N SER A 22 -14.86 12.67 -7.79
CA SER A 22 -16.04 13.52 -7.86
C SER A 22 -16.52 13.90 -6.45
N ASN A 23 -15.73 14.68 -5.71
CA ASN A 23 -16.24 15.40 -4.55
C ASN A 23 -15.89 16.88 -4.67
N ALA A 24 -16.89 17.62 -5.18
CA ALA A 24 -17.20 19.03 -5.05
C ALA A 24 -16.07 20.09 -5.22
N PRO A 25 -16.33 21.17 -5.98
CA PRO A 25 -15.43 22.33 -6.00
C PRO A 25 -15.39 22.95 -4.59
N GLY A 26 -14.31 22.70 -3.85
CA GLY A 26 -14.14 23.18 -2.46
C GLY A 26 -13.38 22.27 -1.51
N ALA A 27 -13.10 21.00 -1.85
CA ALA A 27 -12.32 20.09 -1.00
C ALA A 27 -10.81 20.32 -1.16
N ALA A 28 -10.32 21.51 -0.81
CA ALA A 28 -8.89 21.76 -0.67
C ALA A 28 -8.33 20.83 0.42
N ASN A 29 -7.53 19.84 0.01
CA ASN A 29 -6.86 18.81 0.83
C ASN A 29 -7.65 17.52 1.08
N SER A 30 -7.95 16.76 0.02
CA SER A 30 -8.23 15.35 0.21
C SER A 30 -6.93 14.64 0.64
N GLN A 31 -6.91 14.14 1.88
CA GLN A 31 -5.83 13.35 2.43
C GLN A 31 -6.27 11.87 2.43
N LEU A 32 -5.43 10.97 1.94
CA LEU A 32 -5.59 9.54 2.05
C LEU A 32 -5.07 9.04 3.40
N TYR A 33 -5.84 8.19 4.07
CA TYR A 33 -5.42 7.47 5.27
C TYR A 33 -5.54 5.97 5.03
N LEU A 34 -4.48 5.22 5.33
CA LEU A 34 -4.46 3.76 5.28
C LEU A 34 -4.08 3.25 6.66
N GLN A 35 -4.86 2.31 7.21
CA GLN A 35 -4.59 1.71 8.51
C GLN A 35 -4.46 0.19 8.36
N PHE A 36 -3.29 -0.34 8.74
CA PHE A 36 -3.02 -1.76 8.81
C PHE A 36 -3.18 -2.22 10.25
N LEU A 37 -4.09 -3.17 10.48
CA LEU A 37 -4.29 -3.81 11.78
C LEU A 37 -3.85 -5.26 11.66
N THR A 38 -2.79 -5.63 12.36
CA THR A 38 -2.28 -7.00 12.41
C THR A 38 -2.50 -7.56 13.81
N SER A 39 -3.50 -8.43 13.94
CA SER A 39 -3.74 -9.22 15.14
C SER A 39 -2.91 -10.51 15.08
N TYR A 40 -2.14 -10.81 16.12
CA TYR A 40 -1.28 -12.00 16.19
C TYR A 40 -1.08 -12.46 17.64
N GLN A 41 -0.59 -13.68 17.84
CA GLN A 41 -0.07 -14.11 19.13
C GLN A 41 1.46 -13.95 19.15
N ASP A 42 2.00 -13.36 20.20
CA ASP A 42 3.45 -13.32 20.38
C ASP A 42 4.01 -14.69 20.82
N SER A 43 5.33 -14.77 21.00
CA SER A 43 6.01 -16.01 21.41
C SER A 43 5.56 -16.54 22.77
N ASP A 44 4.97 -15.69 23.60
CA ASP A 44 4.48 -16.04 24.94
C ASP A 44 2.99 -16.43 24.90
N GLY A 45 2.37 -16.50 23.71
CA GLY A 45 0.96 -16.83 23.50
C GLY A 45 0.00 -15.67 23.80
N LYS A 46 0.51 -14.46 24.04
CA LYS A 46 -0.33 -13.29 24.32
C LYS A 46 -0.93 -12.77 23.02
N SER A 47 -2.22 -12.45 23.06
CA SER A 47 -2.91 -11.76 21.96
C SER A 47 -2.43 -10.31 21.85
N MET A 48 -1.94 -9.94 20.67
CA MET A 48 -1.36 -8.64 20.35
C MET A 48 -2.09 -8.02 19.15
N LEU A 49 -2.21 -6.69 19.17
CA LEU A 49 -2.67 -5.89 18.03
C LEU A 49 -1.59 -4.88 17.67
N ARG A 50 -1.02 -5.00 16.47
CA ARG A 50 -0.15 -3.98 15.89
C ARG A 50 -0.97 -3.13 14.92
N VAL A 51 -0.98 -1.82 15.16
CA VAL A 51 -1.62 -0.85 14.27
C VAL A 51 -0.55 0.00 13.60
N THR A 52 -0.67 0.19 12.29
CA THR A 52 0.19 1.11 11.52
C THR A 52 -0.71 1.97 10.65
N THR A 53 -0.67 3.28 10.87
CA THR A 53 -1.43 4.26 10.09
C THR A 53 -0.47 5.06 9.24
N VAL A 54 -0.70 5.10 7.93
CA VAL A 54 0.05 5.92 6.99
C VAL A 54 -0.89 6.88 6.28
N THR A 55 -0.35 8.02 5.88
CA THR A 55 -1.13 9.07 5.23
C THR A 55 -0.39 9.68 4.05
N ARG A 56 -1.13 10.05 3.00
CA ARG A 56 -0.61 10.67 1.77
C ARG A 56 -1.60 11.70 1.24
N ARG A 57 -1.09 12.80 0.70
CA ARG A 57 -1.92 13.82 0.08
C ARG A 57 -2.30 13.38 -1.34
N TRP A 58 -3.55 13.58 -1.75
CA TRP A 58 -3.92 13.42 -3.16
C TRP A 58 -3.30 14.53 -4.01
N VAL A 59 -2.85 14.17 -5.21
CA VAL A 59 -2.28 15.10 -6.18
C VAL A 59 -3.17 15.13 -7.41
N GLU A 60 -3.59 16.33 -7.84
CA GLU A 60 -4.40 16.49 -9.03
C GLU A 60 -3.51 16.42 -10.28
N ASN A 61 -3.79 15.45 -11.15
CA ASN A 61 -2.98 15.13 -12.33
C ASN A 61 -2.79 16.30 -13.32
N ALA A 62 -3.65 17.33 -13.29
CA ALA A 62 -3.60 18.45 -14.21
C ALA A 62 -2.60 19.55 -13.81
N VAL A 63 -2.11 19.58 -12.56
CA VAL A 63 -1.40 20.74 -12.00
C VAL A 63 0.03 20.41 -11.54
N SER A 64 0.33 19.18 -11.09
CA SER A 64 1.65 18.90 -10.48
C SER A 64 2.20 17.48 -10.69
N THR A 65 2.54 17.12 -11.94
CA THR A 65 3.26 15.87 -12.24
C THR A 65 4.61 15.75 -11.51
N GLU A 66 5.27 16.87 -11.22
CA GLU A 66 6.56 16.89 -10.53
C GLU A 66 6.47 16.33 -9.09
N GLU A 67 5.39 16.62 -8.37
CA GLU A 67 5.17 16.08 -7.02
C GLU A 67 5.01 14.55 -7.04
N LEU A 68 4.35 14.02 -8.07
CA LEU A 68 4.22 12.57 -8.27
C LEU A 68 5.57 11.92 -8.57
N VAL A 69 6.40 12.56 -9.40
CA VAL A 69 7.75 12.07 -9.71
C VAL A 69 8.63 12.07 -8.45
N GLN A 70 8.58 13.13 -7.64
CA GLN A 70 9.32 13.19 -6.38
C GLN A 70 8.86 12.15 -5.36
N GLY A 71 7.58 11.74 -5.41
CA GLY A 71 7.03 10.69 -4.56
C GLY A 71 7.33 9.26 -5.02
N PHE A 72 7.96 9.08 -6.19
CA PHE A 72 8.24 7.76 -6.74
C PHE A 72 9.47 7.11 -6.09
N ASP A 73 9.28 5.93 -5.52
CA ASP A 73 10.35 5.08 -4.98
C ASP A 73 10.67 3.95 -5.97
N GLN A 74 11.76 4.10 -6.70
CA GLN A 74 12.19 3.15 -7.72
C GLN A 74 12.63 1.79 -7.14
N GLU A 75 13.18 1.75 -5.93
CA GLU A 75 13.65 0.51 -5.31
C GLU A 75 12.46 -0.32 -4.86
N THR A 76 11.50 0.31 -4.19
CA THR A 76 10.23 -0.32 -3.82
C THR A 76 9.47 -0.79 -5.07
N ALA A 77 9.39 0.03 -6.13
CA ALA A 77 8.74 -0.35 -7.37
C ALA A 77 9.38 -1.59 -8.01
N ALA A 78 10.71 -1.64 -8.08
CA ALA A 78 11.43 -2.79 -8.63
C ALA A 78 11.12 -4.08 -7.84
N VAL A 79 11.18 -4.03 -6.50
CA VAL A 79 10.90 -5.19 -5.64
C VAL A 79 9.45 -5.65 -5.77
N VAL A 80 8.49 -4.72 -5.78
CA VAL A 80 7.06 -5.06 -5.93
C VAL A 80 6.77 -5.68 -7.30
N MET A 81 7.31 -5.11 -8.38
CA MET A 81 7.11 -5.66 -9.72
C MET A 81 7.76 -7.04 -9.89
N ALA A 82 8.93 -7.27 -9.28
CA ALA A 82 9.55 -8.59 -9.25
C ALA A 82 8.63 -9.62 -8.55
N ARG A 83 8.07 -9.28 -7.38
CA ARG A 83 7.14 -10.16 -6.65
C ARG A 83 5.88 -10.50 -7.47
N ILE A 84 5.31 -9.52 -8.17
CA ILE A 84 4.15 -9.75 -9.05
C ILE A 84 4.52 -10.69 -10.20
N THR A 85 5.69 -10.51 -10.79
CA THR A 85 6.16 -11.34 -11.90
C THR A 85 6.40 -12.77 -11.43
N SER A 86 7.09 -12.97 -10.30
CA SER A 86 7.28 -14.29 -9.71
C SER A 86 5.96 -14.99 -9.40
N LEU A 87 4.98 -14.28 -8.81
CA LEU A 87 3.66 -14.84 -8.56
C LEU A 87 2.96 -15.28 -9.85
N LYS A 88 3.04 -14.46 -10.92
CA LYS A 88 2.47 -14.84 -12.23
C LYS A 88 3.12 -16.11 -12.78
N MET A 89 4.44 -16.22 -12.68
CA MET A 89 5.16 -17.42 -13.14
C MET A 89 4.79 -18.66 -12.33
N GLU A 90 4.61 -18.55 -11.01
CA GLU A 90 4.15 -19.67 -10.17
C GLU A 90 2.71 -20.13 -10.51
N MET A 91 1.89 -19.21 -11.01
CA MET A 91 0.50 -19.48 -11.39
C MET A 91 0.33 -19.99 -12.83
N GLU A 92 1.37 -19.93 -13.67
CA GLU A 92 1.32 -20.53 -15.00
C GLU A 92 1.31 -22.07 -14.87
N VAL A 93 0.24 -22.69 -15.37
CA VAL A 93 0.15 -24.15 -15.50
C VAL A 93 0.89 -24.55 -16.78
N ILE A 94 1.92 -25.38 -16.66
CA ILE A 94 2.59 -26.04 -17.80
C ILE A 94 1.64 -27.05 -18.45
#